data_AF-A0A6P0S3S6-F1
#
_entry.id   AF-A0A6P0S3S6-F1
#
_cell.length_a   1.000
_cell.length_b   1.000
_cell.length_c   1.000
_cell.angle_alpha   90.00
_cell.angle_beta   90.00
_cell.angle_gamma   90.00
#
_symmetry.space_group_name_H-M   'P 1'
#
loop_
_entity.id
_entity.type
_entity.pdbx_description
1 polymer ?
#
loop_
_entity_poly.entity_id
_entity_poly.type
_entity_poly.pdbx_seq_one_letter_code
_entity_poly.pdbx_strand_id
1 'polypeptide(L)'
;MSKLGFVSGHLEREQQLLRELNSALLALEAEALNITTDLGFSDEDVSSSRQILHGFVSRLEAALTQESTPTDIQFLVHRIKNDKKPLEDWQEDLKLLMTKLQASEQLGDEALPILEDILSLLDSEFAEDLQRLYFR
;
A
#
# COMPACT_ATOMS: atom_id res chain seq x y z
N MET A 1 9.67 -21.24 -20.34
CA MET A 1 9.65 -19.79 -20.04
C MET A 1 10.78 -19.49 -19.07
N SER A 2 11.70 -18.61 -19.44
CA SER A 2 12.91 -18.33 -18.67
C SER A 2 12.56 -17.67 -17.35
N LYS A 3 13.19 -18.09 -16.24
CA LYS A 3 13.01 -17.51 -14.89
C LYS A 3 13.12 -15.97 -14.89
N LEU A 4 13.93 -15.41 -15.78
CA LEU A 4 14.09 -13.97 -15.98
C LEU A 4 12.81 -13.24 -16.45
N GLY A 5 12.02 -13.86 -17.33
CA GLY A 5 10.76 -13.24 -17.81
C GLY A 5 9.66 -13.22 -16.75
N PHE A 6 9.67 -14.20 -15.83
CA PHE A 6 8.73 -14.25 -14.71
C PHE A 6 9.05 -13.20 -13.63
N VAL A 7 10.34 -12.99 -13.31
CA VAL A 7 10.77 -12.00 -12.33
C VAL A 7 10.58 -10.56 -12.86
N SER A 8 10.81 -10.32 -14.16
CA SER A 8 10.56 -9.00 -14.77
C SER A 8 9.09 -8.60 -14.68
N GLY A 9 8.16 -9.51 -14.98
CA GLY A 9 6.73 -9.21 -14.89
C GLY A 9 6.19 -9.14 -13.45
N HIS A 10 6.93 -9.60 -12.45
CA HIS A 10 6.59 -9.43 -11.03
C HIS A 10 6.98 -8.02 -10.57
N LEU A 11 8.23 -7.63 -10.81
CA LEU A 11 8.75 -6.31 -10.48
C LEU A 11 7.96 -5.17 -11.13
N GLU A 12 7.54 -5.33 -12.39
CA GLU A 12 6.69 -4.34 -13.05
C GLU A 12 5.34 -4.14 -12.32
N ARG A 13 4.74 -5.23 -11.82
CA ARG A 13 3.49 -5.17 -11.06
C ARG A 13 3.68 -4.51 -9.69
N GLU A 14 4.76 -4.84 -8.99
CA GLU A 14 5.08 -4.21 -7.71
C GLU A 14 5.40 -2.72 -7.87
N GLN A 15 6.16 -2.35 -8.89
CA GLN A 15 6.48 -0.94 -9.17
C GLN A 15 5.23 -0.14 -9.54
N GLN A 16 4.29 -0.75 -10.27
CA GLN A 16 3.02 -0.12 -10.60
C GLN A 16 2.16 0.07 -9.34
N LEU A 17 2.06 -0.97 -8.51
CA LEU A 17 1.35 -0.90 -7.24
C LEU A 17 1.93 0.18 -6.32
N LEU A 18 3.25 0.23 -6.17
CA LEU A 18 3.92 1.24 -5.35
C LEU A 18 3.67 2.65 -5.86
N ARG A 19 3.69 2.86 -7.18
CA ARG A 19 3.35 4.16 -7.78
C ARG A 19 1.90 4.56 -7.54
N GLU A 20 0.96 3.62 -7.70
CA GLU A 20 -0.46 3.87 -7.48
C GLU A 20 -0.75 4.22 -6.02
N LEU A 21 -0.21 3.44 -5.08
CA LEU A 21 -0.42 3.68 -3.65
C LEU A 21 0.25 4.96 -3.17
N ASN A 22 1.47 5.26 -3.64
CA ASN A 22 2.15 6.51 -3.29
C ASN A 22 1.41 7.73 -3.85
N SER A 23 0.96 7.68 -5.10
CA SER A 23 0.14 8.77 -5.69
C SER A 23 -1.15 8.97 -4.92
N ALA A 24 -1.80 7.87 -4.50
CA ALA A 24 -3.03 7.93 -3.72
C ALA A 24 -2.79 8.48 -2.30
N LEU A 25 -1.67 8.13 -1.66
CA LEU A 25 -1.27 8.69 -0.37
C LEU A 25 -1.03 10.20 -0.49
N LEU A 26 -0.25 10.64 -1.49
CA LEU A 26 0.05 12.05 -1.72
C LEU A 26 -1.21 12.90 -1.92
N ALA A 27 -2.22 12.39 -2.64
CA ALA A 27 -3.49 13.09 -2.81
C ALA A 27 -4.24 13.28 -1.48
N LEU A 28 -4.17 12.28 -0.59
CA LEU A 28 -4.83 12.31 0.72
C LEU A 28 -4.07 13.14 1.75
N GLU A 29 -2.74 13.13 1.72
CA GLU A 29 -1.91 14.06 2.50
C GLU A 29 -2.16 15.51 2.06
N ALA A 30 -2.28 15.74 0.76
CA ALA A 30 -2.63 17.06 0.22
C ALA A 30 -4.00 17.52 0.72
N GLU A 31 -4.98 16.60 0.80
CA GLU A 31 -6.31 16.84 1.38
C GLU A 31 -6.22 17.18 2.87
N ALA A 32 -5.47 16.40 3.64
CA ALA A 32 -5.29 16.61 5.08
C ALA A 32 -4.62 17.96 5.40
N LEU A 33 -3.65 18.37 4.56
CA LEU A 33 -2.93 19.63 4.69
C LEU A 33 -3.65 20.82 4.05
N ASN A 34 -4.81 20.61 3.40
CA ASN A 34 -5.55 21.60 2.62
C ASN A 34 -4.71 22.28 1.52
N ILE A 35 -3.83 21.53 0.87
CA ILE A 35 -2.95 21.97 -0.24
C ILE A 35 -3.22 21.23 -1.56
N THR A 36 -4.38 20.56 -1.69
CA THR A 36 -4.77 19.79 -2.88
C THR A 36 -4.61 20.58 -4.17
N THR A 37 -5.13 21.80 -4.21
CA THR A 37 -5.06 22.69 -5.38
C THR A 37 -3.63 23.11 -5.72
N ASP A 38 -2.77 23.26 -4.72
CA ASP A 38 -1.38 23.68 -4.91
C ASP A 38 -0.53 22.56 -5.53
N LEU A 39 -0.90 21.31 -5.25
CA LEU A 39 -0.30 20.11 -5.83
C LEU A 39 -1.02 19.63 -7.11
N GLY A 40 -2.06 20.33 -7.55
CA GLY A 40 -2.80 20.02 -8.77
C GLY A 40 -3.76 18.84 -8.66
N PHE A 41 -4.11 18.42 -7.45
CA PHE A 41 -5.12 17.39 -7.22
C PHE A 41 -6.53 18.00 -7.21
N SER A 42 -7.45 17.34 -7.88
CA SER A 42 -8.88 17.64 -7.81
C SER A 42 -9.58 16.82 -6.72
N ASP A 43 -10.80 17.22 -6.33
CA ASP A 43 -11.64 16.43 -5.41
C ASP A 43 -11.93 15.02 -5.98
N GLU A 44 -11.97 14.88 -7.31
CA GLU A 44 -12.11 13.57 -7.98
C GLU A 44 -10.86 12.71 -7.79
N ASP A 45 -9.66 13.30 -7.83
CA ASP A 45 -8.40 12.59 -7.58
C ASP A 45 -8.31 12.12 -6.13
N VAL A 46 -8.72 12.96 -5.18
CA VAL A 46 -8.78 12.63 -3.75
C VAL A 46 -9.76 11.48 -3.50
N SER A 47 -10.97 11.57 -4.06
CA SER A 47 -12.00 10.52 -3.95
C SER A 47 -11.53 9.19 -4.58
N SER A 48 -10.92 9.24 -5.77
CA SER A 48 -10.37 8.07 -6.45
C SER A 48 -9.23 7.44 -5.66
N SER A 49 -8.34 8.27 -5.11
CA SER A 49 -7.21 7.84 -4.27
C SER A 49 -7.69 7.14 -3.00
N ARG A 50 -8.72 7.69 -2.36
CA ARG A 50 -9.38 7.06 -1.19
C ARG A 50 -9.94 5.68 -1.53
N GLN A 51 -10.57 5.53 -2.70
CA GLN A 51 -11.09 4.23 -3.17
C GLN A 51 -9.97 3.24 -3.49
N ILE A 52 -8.87 3.70 -4.10
CA ILE A 52 -7.69 2.87 -4.39
C ILE A 52 -7.09 2.32 -3.09
N LEU A 53 -6.83 3.20 -2.11
CA LEU A 53 -6.28 2.79 -0.82
C LEU A 53 -7.26 1.90 -0.06
N HIS A 54 -8.55 2.22 -0.04
CA HIS A 54 -9.56 1.38 0.60
C HIS A 54 -9.59 -0.03 0.00
N GLY A 55 -9.60 -0.14 -1.33
CA GLY A 55 -9.58 -1.41 -2.04
C GLY A 55 -8.29 -2.19 -1.81
N PHE A 56 -7.15 -1.53 -1.68
CA PHE A 56 -5.88 -2.16 -1.34
C PHE A 56 -5.85 -2.66 0.10
N VAL A 57 -6.17 -1.81 1.08
CA VAL A 57 -6.17 -2.16 2.51
C VAL A 57 -7.16 -3.29 2.79
N SER A 58 -8.35 -3.25 2.17
CA SER A 58 -9.36 -4.31 2.26
C SER A 58 -8.82 -5.66 1.75
N ARG A 59 -8.12 -5.67 0.61
CA ARG A 59 -7.48 -6.88 0.09
C ARG A 59 -6.37 -7.38 1.01
N LEU A 60 -5.59 -6.48 1.58
CA LEU A 60 -4.51 -6.81 2.50
C LEU A 60 -5.04 -7.43 3.81
N GLU A 61 -6.08 -6.82 4.40
CA GLU A 61 -6.76 -7.34 5.60
C GLU A 61 -7.36 -8.73 5.35
N ALA A 62 -8.07 -8.89 4.22
CA ALA A 62 -8.61 -10.18 3.81
C ALA A 62 -7.50 -11.23 3.60
N ALA A 63 -6.36 -10.84 3.08
CA ALA A 63 -5.25 -11.75 2.83
C ALA A 63 -4.44 -12.10 4.09
N LEU A 64 -4.49 -11.28 5.13
CA LEU A 64 -3.92 -11.59 6.44
C LEU A 64 -4.81 -12.55 7.24
N THR A 65 -6.13 -12.50 7.01
CA THR A 65 -7.13 -13.34 7.69
C THR A 65 -7.44 -14.66 6.97
N GLN A 66 -7.30 -14.71 5.64
CA GLN A 66 -7.57 -15.90 4.83
C GLN A 66 -6.28 -16.66 4.45
N GLU A 67 -6.40 -17.97 4.15
CA GLU A 67 -5.28 -18.78 3.66
C GLU A 67 -4.91 -18.50 2.19
N SER A 68 -5.85 -17.97 1.40
CA SER A 68 -5.65 -17.71 -0.03
C SER A 68 -5.28 -16.26 -0.28
N THR A 69 -3.99 -15.97 -0.23
CA THR A 69 -3.46 -14.64 -0.53
C THR A 69 -3.36 -14.40 -2.05
N PRO A 70 -3.91 -13.29 -2.57
CA PRO A 70 -3.69 -12.88 -3.96
C PRO A 70 -2.19 -12.70 -4.26
N THR A 71 -1.73 -13.15 -5.43
CA THR A 71 -0.30 -13.17 -5.79
C THR A 71 0.34 -11.78 -5.75
N ASP A 72 -0.42 -10.73 -6.01
CA ASP A 72 0.00 -9.33 -6.04
C ASP A 72 0.25 -8.70 -4.66
N ILE A 73 -0.21 -9.33 -3.57
CA ILE A 73 0.02 -8.85 -2.19
C ILE A 73 0.62 -9.95 -1.28
N GLN A 74 1.00 -11.08 -1.88
CA GLN A 74 1.53 -12.23 -1.15
C GLN A 74 2.83 -11.93 -0.43
N PHE A 75 3.72 -11.16 -1.07
CA PHE A 75 4.97 -10.74 -0.46
C PHE A 75 4.73 -9.79 0.72
N LEU A 76 3.79 -8.84 0.61
CA LEU A 76 3.41 -7.94 1.71
C LEU A 76 2.86 -8.72 2.90
N VAL A 77 1.97 -9.68 2.66
CA VAL A 77 1.44 -10.56 3.71
C VAL A 77 2.57 -11.34 4.38
N HIS A 78 3.52 -11.86 3.60
CA HIS A 78 4.68 -12.55 4.15
C HIS A 78 5.56 -11.62 4.99
N ARG A 79 5.80 -10.39 4.53
CA ARG A 79 6.57 -9.38 5.26
C ARG A 79 5.90 -8.99 6.56
N ILE A 80 4.62 -8.66 6.53
CA ILE A 80 3.83 -8.31 7.74
C ILE A 80 3.87 -9.46 8.76
N LYS A 81 3.74 -10.71 8.31
CA LYS A 81 3.83 -11.89 9.20
C LYS A 81 5.23 -12.11 9.80
N ASN A 82 6.28 -11.58 9.18
CA ASN A 82 7.66 -11.66 9.66
C ASN A 82 8.17 -10.33 10.23
N ASP A 83 7.31 -9.32 10.31
CA ASP A 83 7.67 -8.02 10.84
C ASP A 83 7.79 -8.08 12.38
N LYS A 84 8.44 -7.08 12.97
CA LYS A 84 8.60 -7.01 14.43
C LYS A 84 7.28 -6.74 15.15
N LYS A 85 6.33 -6.11 14.46
CA LYS A 85 5.00 -5.80 14.98
C LYS A 85 4.11 -7.05 14.93
N PRO A 86 3.39 -7.37 16.02
CA PRO A 86 2.41 -8.46 16.04
C PRO A 86 1.39 -8.35 14.92
N LEU A 87 0.96 -9.50 14.39
CA LEU A 87 -0.08 -9.56 13.36
C LEU A 87 -1.42 -8.97 13.85
N GLU A 88 -1.71 -9.08 15.14
CA GLU A 88 -2.91 -8.54 15.78
C GLU A 88 -2.93 -7.01 15.69
N ASP A 89 -1.82 -6.35 16.06
CA ASP A 89 -1.67 -4.90 15.94
C ASP A 89 -1.81 -4.45 14.47
N TRP A 90 -1.25 -5.21 13.52
CA TRP A 90 -1.45 -4.95 12.10
C TRP A 90 -2.92 -5.04 11.68
N GLN A 91 -3.66 -6.03 12.18
CA GLN A 91 -5.09 -6.16 11.88
C GLN A 91 -5.92 -5.03 12.48
N GLU A 92 -5.59 -4.57 13.70
CA GLU A 92 -6.26 -3.42 14.32
C GLU A 92 -6.01 -2.13 13.53
N ASP A 93 -4.76 -1.90 13.13
CA ASP A 93 -4.37 -0.74 12.34
C ASP A 93 -5.04 -0.72 10.97
N LEU A 94 -5.09 -1.86 10.28
CA LEU A 94 -5.78 -1.97 8.99
C LEU A 94 -7.28 -1.72 9.13
N LYS A 95 -7.92 -2.18 10.22
CA LYS A 95 -9.34 -1.90 10.49
C LYS A 95 -9.60 -0.44 10.79
N LEU A 96 -8.72 0.20 11.57
CA LEU A 96 -8.78 1.63 11.84
C LEU A 96 -8.67 2.41 10.53
N LEU A 97 -7.66 2.08 9.72
CA LEU A 97 -7.41 2.68 8.42
C LEU A 97 -8.59 2.51 7.46
N MET A 98 -9.18 1.30 7.36
CA MET A 98 -10.38 1.06 6.55
C MET A 98 -11.55 1.93 7.00
N THR A 99 -11.76 2.05 8.30
CA THR A 99 -12.86 2.87 8.86
C THR A 99 -12.66 4.34 8.53
N LYS A 100 -11.43 4.84 8.63
CA LYS A 100 -11.07 6.23 8.32
C LYS A 100 -11.11 6.52 6.83
N LEU A 101 -10.73 5.57 5.98
CA LEU A 101 -10.86 5.68 4.52
C LEU A 101 -12.32 5.70 4.09
N GLN A 102 -13.22 4.99 4.79
CA GLN A 102 -14.65 5.01 4.51
C GLN A 102 -15.36 6.26 5.03
N ALA A 103 -14.93 6.78 6.18
CA ALA A 103 -15.39 8.08 6.65
C ALA A 103 -14.93 9.12 5.63
N SER A 104 -15.86 9.88 5.04
CA SER A 104 -15.52 11.01 4.15
C SER A 104 -14.85 12.18 4.89
N GLU A 105 -14.22 11.91 6.02
CA GLU A 105 -13.44 12.84 6.80
C GLU A 105 -11.98 12.81 6.34
N GLN A 106 -11.27 13.92 6.56
CA GLN A 106 -9.84 13.99 6.36
C GLN A 106 -9.16 12.86 7.13
N LEU A 107 -8.22 12.18 6.47
CA LEU A 107 -7.37 11.22 7.15
C LEU A 107 -6.52 11.98 8.16
N GLY A 108 -6.75 11.72 9.44
CA GLY A 108 -5.97 12.34 10.51
C GLY A 108 -4.60 11.70 10.67
N ASP A 109 -3.79 12.30 11.54
CA ASP A 109 -2.40 11.91 11.87
C ASP A 109 -2.24 10.44 12.32
N GLU A 110 -3.33 9.75 12.64
CA GLU A 110 -3.31 8.33 13.06
C GLU A 110 -3.33 7.36 11.86
N ALA A 111 -3.89 7.76 10.72
CA ALA A 111 -4.09 6.88 9.56
C ALA A 111 -2.96 6.99 8.53
N LEU A 112 -2.36 8.18 8.38
CA LEU A 112 -1.24 8.40 7.47
C LEU A 112 0.00 7.56 7.82
N PRO A 113 0.45 7.48 9.09
CA PRO A 113 1.62 6.67 9.43
C PRO A 113 1.44 5.17 9.12
N ILE A 114 0.22 4.65 9.26
CA ILE A 114 -0.09 3.25 8.92
C ILE A 114 0.09 3.01 7.41
N LEU A 115 -0.36 3.95 6.58
CA LEU A 115 -0.18 3.88 5.13
C LEU A 115 1.29 4.00 4.73
N GLU A 116 2.02 4.94 5.36
CA GLU A 116 3.47 5.10 5.17
C GLU A 116 4.24 3.84 5.54
N ASP A 117 3.90 3.20 6.65
CA ASP A 117 4.53 1.94 7.08
C ASP A 117 4.32 0.83 6.03
N ILE A 118 3.10 0.70 5.48
CA ILE A 118 2.81 -0.29 4.44
C ILE A 118 3.58 0.02 3.15
N LEU A 119 3.68 1.29 2.76
CA LEU A 119 4.48 1.71 1.61
C LEU A 119 5.97 1.45 1.81
N SER A 120 6.50 1.70 3.01
CA SER A 120 7.90 1.44 3.36
C SER A 120 8.25 -0.05 3.25
N LEU A 121 7.33 -0.94 3.66
CA LEU A 121 7.47 -2.38 3.47
C LEU A 121 7.49 -2.77 1.98
N LEU A 122 6.62 -2.17 1.18
CA LEU A 122 6.55 -2.39 -0.28
C LEU A 122 7.83 -1.92 -0.99
N ASP A 123 8.32 -0.74 -0.63
CA ASP A 123 9.54 -0.14 -1.20
C ASP A 123 10.79 -0.97 -0.84
N SER A 124 10.89 -1.40 0.41
CA SER A 124 11.98 -2.24 0.88
C SER A 124 12.04 -3.57 0.13
N GLU A 125 10.89 -4.22 -0.10
CA GLU A 125 10.85 -5.48 -0.86
C GLU A 125 11.22 -5.27 -2.33
N PHE A 126 10.68 -4.23 -2.96
CA PHE A 126 11.01 -3.88 -4.33
C PHE A 126 12.52 -3.61 -4.50
N ALA A 127 13.13 -2.89 -3.56
CA ALA A 127 14.57 -2.65 -3.54
C ALA A 127 15.37 -3.95 -3.39
N GLU A 128 14.96 -4.87 -2.52
CA GLU A 128 15.59 -6.18 -2.38
C GLU A 128 15.48 -7.03 -3.65
N ASP A 129 14.32 -7.06 -4.29
CA ASP A 129 14.10 -7.85 -5.51
C ASP A 129 14.86 -7.26 -6.72
N LEU A 130 14.97 -5.94 -6.81
CA LEU A 130 15.88 -5.29 -7.75
C LEU A 130 17.34 -5.69 -7.49
N GLN A 131 17.79 -5.66 -6.24
CA GLN A 131 19.15 -6.07 -5.91
C GLN A 131 19.43 -7.53 -6.30
N ARG A 132 18.49 -8.44 -6.03
CA ARG A 132 18.60 -9.86 -6.42
C ARG A 132 18.68 -10.08 -7.93
N LEU A 133 18.09 -9.20 -8.72
CA LEU A 133 18.10 -9.29 -10.19
C LEU A 133 19.38 -8.70 -10.79
N TYR A 134 19.86 -7.57 -10.29
CA TYR A 134 21.01 -6.84 -10.85
C TYR A 134 22.36 -7.26 -10.28
N PHE A 135 22.42 -7.78 -9.05
CA PHE A 135 23.68 -8.21 -8.40
C PHE A 135 23.88 -9.73 -8.42
N ARG A 136 23.34 -10.41 -9.43
CA ARG A 136 23.51 -11.85 -9.65
C ARG A 136 24.52 -12.17 -10.74
#